data_AF-A0A938KAA4-F1
#
_entry.id   AF-A0A938KAA4-F1
#
_cell.length_a   1.000
_cell.length_b   1.000
_cell.length_c   1.000
_cell.angle_alpha   90.00
_cell.angle_beta   90.00
_cell.angle_gamma   90.00
#
_symmetry.space_group_name_H-M   'P 1'
#
loop_
_entity.id
_entity.type
_entity.pdbx_description
1 polymer ?
#
loop_
_entity_poly.entity_id
_entity_poly.type
_entity_poly.pdbx_seq_one_letter_code
_entity_poly.pdbx_strand_id
1 'polypeptide(L)'
;MPTVPTIKWGRVEYSRSGKNFAITDPVVEAPNPALDKGARLPGFNDDFQGAAPDIGAFENGNPPLRFGREAAPGFTRAPWETH
;
A
#
# COMPACT_ATOMS: atom_id res chain seq x y z
N MET A 1 -6.74 -7.31 7.73
CA MET A 1 -5.61 -6.94 6.86
C MET A 1 -6.18 -6.37 5.57
N PRO A 2 -5.71 -5.20 5.10
CA PRO A 2 -6.20 -4.61 3.85
C PRO A 2 -6.05 -5.57 2.67
N THR A 3 -7.06 -5.60 1.80
CA THR A 3 -7.06 -6.40 0.56
C THR A 3 -6.93 -5.52 -0.66
N VAL A 4 -6.51 -6.13 -1.76
CA VAL A 4 -6.51 -5.52 -3.09
C VAL A 4 -7.19 -6.46 -4.08
N PRO A 5 -7.86 -5.91 -5.11
CA PRO A 5 -8.35 -6.72 -6.21
C PRO A 5 -7.19 -7.34 -6.98
N THR A 6 -7.32 -8.61 -7.34
CA THR A 6 -6.39 -9.34 -8.19
C THR A 6 -7.13 -10.29 -9.13
N ILE A 7 -6.49 -10.69 -10.22
CA ILE A 7 -7.04 -11.70 -11.13
C ILE A 7 -6.67 -13.09 -10.62
N LYS A 8 -7.68 -13.93 -10.37
CA LYS A 8 -7.46 -15.36 -10.14
C LYS A 8 -7.46 -16.09 -11.48
N TRP A 9 -6.27 -16.35 -12.00
CA TRP A 9 -6.11 -17.02 -13.29
C TRP A 9 -6.79 -18.39 -13.34
N GLY A 10 -7.39 -18.68 -14.49
CA GLY A 10 -8.05 -19.93 -14.80
C GLY A 10 -9.58 -19.88 -14.71
N ARG A 11 -10.21 -21.01 -15.06
CA ARG A 11 -11.65 -21.21 -14.91
C ARG A 11 -11.96 -21.54 -13.46
N VAL A 12 -12.69 -20.66 -12.79
CA VAL A 12 -13.09 -20.81 -11.38
C VAL A 12 -14.58 -21.09 -11.32
N GLU A 13 -14.94 -22.20 -10.68
CA GLU A 13 -16.34 -22.57 -10.46
C GLU A 13 -16.91 -21.77 -9.27
N TYR A 14 -18.12 -21.25 -9.46
CA TYR A 14 -18.89 -20.50 -8.48
C TYR A 14 -20.24 -21.16 -8.27
N SER A 15 -20.75 -21.06 -7.04
CA SER A 15 -22.13 -21.41 -6.72
C SER A 15 -22.81 -20.21 -6.08
N ARG A 16 -23.86 -19.69 -6.72
CA ARG A 16 -24.66 -18.58 -6.19
C ARG A 16 -26.14 -18.81 -6.50
N SER A 17 -26.97 -18.68 -5.47
CA SER A 17 -28.43 -18.87 -5.58
C SER A 17 -28.82 -20.21 -6.20
N GLY A 18 -28.12 -21.29 -5.85
CA GLY A 18 -28.39 -22.65 -6.33
C GLY A 18 -27.98 -22.92 -7.79
N LYS A 19 -27.35 -21.95 -8.46
CA LYS A 19 -26.80 -22.14 -9.80
C LYS A 19 -25.28 -22.26 -9.72
N ASN A 20 -24.78 -23.28 -10.40
CA ASN A 20 -23.34 -23.46 -10.61
C ASN A 20 -22.98 -22.88 -11.97
N PHE A 21 -21.96 -22.05 -12.00
CA PHE A 21 -21.41 -21.45 -13.21
C PHE A 21 -19.94 -21.16 -12.99
N ALA A 22 -19.19 -21.07 -14.08
CA ALA A 22 -17.79 -20.70 -13.98
C ALA A 22 -17.54 -19.31 -14.52
N ILE A 23 -16.56 -18.64 -13.92
CA ILE A 23 -16.01 -17.40 -14.42
C ILE A 23 -14.55 -17.68 -14.75
N THR A 24 -14.12 -17.28 -15.94
CA THR A 24 -12.72 -17.30 -16.33
C THR A 24 -12.04 -16.03 -15.85
N ASP A 25 -10.89 -16.15 -15.21
CA ASP A 25 -10.05 -15.04 -14.72
C ASP A 25 -10.82 -14.01 -13.87
N PRO A 26 -11.61 -14.44 -12.86
CA PRO A 26 -12.38 -13.52 -12.05
C PRO A 26 -11.47 -12.58 -11.24
N VAL A 27 -11.93 -11.34 -11.07
CA VAL A 27 -11.40 -10.43 -10.06
C VAL A 27 -11.82 -10.93 -8.68
N VAL A 28 -10.85 -11.12 -7.79
CA VAL A 28 -11.06 -11.53 -6.39
C VAL A 28 -10.29 -10.59 -5.47
N GLU A 29 -10.72 -10.49 -4.22
CA GLU A 29 -9.96 -9.82 -3.18
C GLU A 29 -8.85 -10.75 -2.67
N ALA A 30 -7.62 -10.24 -2.59
CA ALA A 30 -6.49 -10.95 -2.02
C ALA A 30 -5.76 -10.06 -0.99
N PRO A 31 -5.01 -10.63 -0.03
CA PRO A 31 -4.17 -9.84 0.86
C PRO A 31 -3.25 -8.91 0.07
N ASN A 32 -3.11 -7.66 0.53
CA ASN A 32 -2.23 -6.69 -0.14
C ASN A 32 -0.78 -7.23 -0.15
N PRO A 33 -0.17 -7.45 -1.33
CA PRO A 33 1.16 -8.03 -1.43
C PRO A 33 2.28 -7.06 -1.02
N ALA A 34 1.98 -5.77 -0.84
CA ALA A 34 2.95 -4.79 -0.40
C ALA A 34 3.03 -4.69 1.14
N LEU A 35 1.98 -5.04 1.87
CA LEU A 35 1.93 -4.82 3.32
C LEU A 35 2.67 -5.91 4.10
N ASP A 36 3.58 -5.50 4.98
CA ASP A 36 4.38 -6.42 5.81
C ASP A 36 5.17 -7.47 5.00
N LYS A 37 5.68 -7.10 3.80
CA LYS A 37 6.40 -8.04 2.89
C LYS A 37 7.82 -7.63 2.51
N GLY A 38 8.26 -6.44 2.91
CA GLY A 38 9.58 -5.91 2.61
C GLY A 38 10.71 -6.55 3.44
N ALA A 39 11.94 -6.37 2.97
CA ALA A 39 13.13 -6.70 3.74
C ALA A 39 13.52 -5.51 4.63
N ARG A 40 13.99 -5.80 5.85
CA ARG A 40 14.59 -4.78 6.72
C ARG A 40 15.95 -4.34 6.16
N LEU A 41 16.12 -3.04 5.99
CA LEU A 41 17.32 -2.38 5.49
C LEU A 41 17.79 -1.38 6.57
N PRO A 42 18.84 -1.73 7.34
CA PRO A 42 19.31 -0.89 8.44
C PRO A 42 19.61 0.54 8.01
N GLY A 43 19.11 1.51 8.77
CA GLY A 43 19.26 2.94 8.51
C GLY A 43 18.34 3.50 7.43
N PHE A 44 17.48 2.68 6.82
CA PHE A 44 16.59 3.10 5.73
C PHE A 44 15.11 2.97 6.08
N ASN A 45 14.68 1.81 6.56
CA ASN A 45 13.28 1.55 6.90
C ASN A 45 13.13 1.09 8.36
N ASP A 46 13.97 1.61 9.26
CA ASP A 46 14.01 1.19 10.67
C ASP A 46 12.73 1.56 11.44
N ASP A 47 11.98 2.55 10.95
CA ASP A 47 10.74 3.07 11.53
C ASP A 47 9.47 2.40 10.94
N PHE A 48 9.63 1.28 10.24
CA PHE A 48 8.50 0.51 9.73
C PHE A 48 7.57 0.05 10.86
N GLN A 49 6.31 -0.22 10.53
CA GLN A 49 5.29 -0.65 11.47
C GLN A 49 4.90 -2.09 11.20
N GLY A 50 4.42 -2.81 12.24
CA GLY A 50 3.95 -4.18 12.07
C GLY A 50 5.08 -5.21 12.03
N ALA A 51 4.94 -6.21 11.15
CA ALA A 51 5.80 -7.40 11.13
C ALA A 51 7.06 -7.21 10.27
N ALA A 52 6.94 -6.46 9.18
CA ALA A 52 8.03 -6.14 8.26
C ALA A 52 7.74 -4.82 7.51
N PRO A 53 8.75 -4.17 6.90
CA PRO A 53 8.51 -2.97 6.10
C PRO A 53 7.52 -3.19 4.97
N ASP A 54 6.70 -2.19 4.67
CA ASP A 54 5.87 -2.21 3.48
C ASP A 54 6.73 -2.03 2.22
N ILE A 55 6.32 -2.67 1.13
CA ILE A 55 6.96 -2.49 -0.17
C ILE A 55 6.44 -1.20 -0.81
N GLY A 56 7.30 -0.19 -0.90
CA GLY A 56 6.99 1.06 -1.56
C GLY A 56 7.69 2.24 -0.91
N ALA A 57 7.25 3.45 -1.25
CA ALA A 57 7.77 4.68 -0.65
C ALA A 57 7.04 5.05 0.65
N PHE A 58 5.88 4.45 0.94
CA PHE A 58 5.02 4.80 2.05
C PHE A 58 4.84 3.58 2.96
N GLU A 59 4.96 3.81 4.25
CA GLU A 59 4.68 2.82 5.29
C GLU A 59 3.27 3.04 5.85
N ASN A 60 2.45 2.00 5.87
CA ASN A 60 1.12 2.08 6.44
C ASN A 60 1.20 2.17 7.97
N GLY A 61 0.50 3.16 8.54
CA GLY A 61 0.51 3.41 9.99
C GLY A 61 1.45 4.56 10.40
N ASN A 62 2.40 4.93 9.54
CA ASN A 62 3.18 6.15 9.74
C ASN A 62 2.36 7.40 9.37
N PRO A 63 2.71 8.59 9.93
CA PRO A 63 2.10 9.84 9.52
C PRO A 63 2.24 10.06 8.01
N PRO A 64 1.29 10.77 7.37
CA PRO A 64 1.38 11.06 5.95
C PRO A 64 2.73 11.67 5.57
N LEU A 65 3.32 11.15 4.50
CA LEU A 65 4.52 11.71 3.90
C LEU A 65 4.29 13.18 3.57
N ARG A 66 5.25 14.00 3.99
CA ARG A 66 5.21 15.44 3.77
C ARG A 66 6.13 15.76 2.59
N PHE A 67 5.61 16.50 1.62
CA PHE A 67 6.34 16.80 0.38
C PHE A 67 6.69 18.29 0.30
N GLY A 68 7.78 18.57 -0.43
CA GLY A 68 8.20 19.93 -0.75
C GLY A 68 8.99 20.62 0.36
N ARG A 69 9.52 21.80 0.04
CA ARG A 69 10.36 22.60 0.95
C ARG A 69 9.64 22.95 2.26
N GLU A 70 8.34 23.18 2.18
CA GLU A 70 7.48 23.60 3.30
C GLU A 70 7.29 22.50 4.35
N ALA A 71 7.51 21.25 3.95
CA ALA A 71 7.46 20.10 4.84
C ALA A 71 8.73 19.91 5.66
N ALA A 72 9.84 20.55 5.29
CA ALA A 72 11.12 20.36 5.96
C ALA A 72 11.06 20.90 7.41
N PRO A 73 11.65 20.19 8.39
CA PRO A 73 11.75 20.69 9.75
C PRO A 73 12.37 22.08 9.80
N GLY A 74 11.68 23.04 10.43
CA GLY A 74 12.15 24.41 10.56
C GLY A 74 12.07 25.26 9.29
N PHE A 75 11.36 24.81 8.25
CA PHE A 75 11.20 25.61 7.04
C PHE A 75 10.52 26.95 7.34
N THR A 76 11.12 28.02 6.82
CA THR A 76 10.56 29.37 6.80
C THR A 76 10.73 29.92 5.41
N ARG A 77 9.68 30.50 4.83
CA ARG A 77 9.75 31.18 3.53
C ARG A 77 10.72 32.35 3.61
N ALA A 78 11.44 32.60 2.51
CA ALA A 78 12.24 33.81 2.44
C ALA A 78 11.35 35.06 2.36
N PRO A 79 11.81 36.25 2.81
CA PRO A 79 10.98 37.46 2.85
C PRO A 79 10.38 37.87 1.50
N TRP A 80 11.00 37.50 0.38
CA TRP A 80 10.50 37.81 -0.97
C TRP A 80 9.49 36.79 -1.51
N GLU A 81 9.23 35.69 -0.80
CA GLU A 81 8.25 34.66 -1.19
C GLU A 81 6.86 34.91 -0.58
N THR A 82 6.67 36.01 0.15
CA THR A 82 5.42 36.35 0.87
C THR A 82 4.64 37.52 0.23
N HIS A 83 4.98 37.92 -0.99
CA HIS A 83 4.39 39.06 -1.70
C HIS A 83 3.81 38.65 -3.05
#